data_AF-A0AAJ2DYZ5-F1
#
_entry.id   AF-A0AAJ2DYZ5-F1
#
_cell.length_a   1.000
_cell.length_b   1.000
_cell.length_c   1.000
_cell.angle_alpha   90.00
_cell.angle_beta   90.00
_cell.angle_gamma   90.00
#
_symmetry.space_group_name_H-M   'P 1'
#
loop_
_entity.id
_entity.type
_entity.pdbx_description
1 polymer ?
#
loop_
_entity_poly.entity_id
_entity_poly.type
_entity_poly.pdbx_seq_one_letter_code
_entity_poly.pdbx_strand_id
1 'polypeptide(L)'
;MKSNHATRWARTMLATTICSSASAAHAQSSVTLYGILGSGAEYVTHASKQGSGTLLRLNTGNRINSRWGFTGKEDLGAGLRSIFTLESGFATNTGTLQQGGRLFCRQALTI
;
A
#
# COMPACT_ATOMS: atom_id res chain seq x y z
N MET A 1 -8.35 -61.47 19.73
CA MET A 1 -8.05 -60.03 19.58
C MET A 1 -9.25 -59.34 18.95
N LYS A 2 -10.06 -58.59 19.73
CA LYS A 2 -11.19 -57.82 19.19
C LYS A 2 -10.65 -56.50 18.66
N SER A 3 -10.66 -56.32 17.35
CA SER A 3 -10.24 -55.08 16.70
C SER A 3 -11.23 -53.97 17.07
N ASN A 4 -10.75 -52.94 17.76
CA ASN A 4 -11.55 -51.78 18.16
C ASN A 4 -11.83 -50.87 16.96
N HIS A 5 -12.62 -51.37 16.01
CA HIS A 5 -13.04 -50.63 14.82
C HIS A 5 -13.69 -49.30 15.20
N ALA A 6 -14.49 -49.27 16.27
CA ALA A 6 -15.12 -48.06 16.80
C ALA A 6 -14.11 -46.95 17.12
N THR A 7 -12.93 -47.28 17.68
CA THR A 7 -11.88 -46.30 17.98
C THR A 7 -11.16 -45.83 16.70
N ARG A 8 -11.13 -46.64 15.64
CA ARG A 8 -10.58 -46.26 14.32
C ARG A 8 -11.53 -45.30 13.61
N TRP A 9 -12.84 -45.59 13.59
CA TRP A 9 -13.85 -44.70 13.03
C TRP A 9 -13.95 -43.37 13.79
N ALA A 10 -13.89 -43.40 15.12
CA ALA A 10 -13.88 -42.20 15.95
C ALA A 10 -12.65 -41.31 15.69
N ARG A 11 -11.47 -41.91 15.50
CA ARG A 11 -10.24 -41.19 15.13
C ARG A 11 -10.32 -40.59 13.73
N THR A 12 -10.86 -41.32 12.76
CA THR A 12 -11.06 -40.79 11.39
C THR A 12 -12.06 -39.65 11.39
N MET A 13 -13.18 -39.77 12.11
CA MET A 13 -14.18 -38.70 12.18
C MET A 13 -13.65 -37.43 12.87
N LEU A 14 -12.91 -37.57 13.97
CA LEU A 14 -12.29 -36.44 14.65
C LEU A 14 -11.25 -35.72 13.77
N ALA A 15 -10.48 -36.47 12.97
CA ALA A 15 -9.50 -35.91 12.04
C ALA A 15 -10.17 -35.11 10.90
N THR A 16 -11.28 -35.60 10.35
CA THR A 16 -12.01 -34.90 9.29
C THR A 16 -12.65 -33.60 9.79
N THR A 17 -13.18 -33.58 11.02
CA THR A 17 -13.78 -32.37 11.61
C THR A 17 -12.76 -31.25 11.83
N ILE A 18 -11.53 -31.58 12.26
CA ILE A 18 -10.45 -30.60 12.46
C ILE A 18 -9.95 -30.04 11.12
N CYS A 19 -9.95 -30.86 10.06
CA CYS A 19 -9.53 -30.43 8.72
C CYS A 19 -10.53 -29.47 8.06
N SER A 20 -11.84 -29.63 8.33
CA SER A 20 -12.90 -28.78 7.77
C SER A 20 -12.98 -27.38 8.42
N SER A 21 -12.40 -27.18 9.60
CA SER A 21 -12.30 -25.86 10.25
C SER A 21 -11.25 -24.93 9.64
N ALA A 22 -10.42 -25.40 8.70
CA ALA A 22 -9.37 -24.60 8.07
C ALA A 22 -9.85 -23.75 6.86
N SER A 23 -11.10 -23.94 6.39
CA SER A 23 -11.53 -23.45 5.07
C SER A 23 -12.23 -22.08 5.03
N ALA A 24 -12.12 -21.25 6.07
CA ALA A 24 -12.70 -19.90 6.01
C ALA A 24 -11.97 -18.90 6.91
N ALA A 25 -10.67 -18.68 6.67
CA ALA A 25 -10.09 -17.40 7.05
C ALA A 25 -10.75 -16.31 6.19
N HIS A 26 -11.90 -15.81 6.62
CA HIS A 26 -12.44 -14.55 6.12
C HIS A 26 -11.57 -13.42 6.69
N ALA A 27 -10.35 -13.32 6.19
CA ALA A 27 -9.46 -12.20 6.44
C ALA A 27 -10.22 -10.94 6.04
N GLN A 28 -10.56 -10.07 7.01
CA GLN A 28 -11.13 -8.77 6.70
C GLN A 28 -10.02 -7.91 6.10
N SER A 29 -9.77 -8.14 4.81
CA SER A 29 -8.75 -7.48 4.02
C SER A 29 -9.28 -6.10 3.65
N SER A 30 -8.54 -5.06 4.00
CA SER A 30 -8.86 -3.70 3.58
C SER A 30 -7.71 -3.12 2.79
N VAL A 31 -8.07 -2.43 1.70
CA VAL A 31 -7.16 -1.64 0.90
C VAL A 31 -7.68 -0.22 0.90
N THR A 32 -6.81 0.70 1.31
CA THR A 32 -7.09 2.12 1.34
C THR A 32 -6.26 2.79 0.25
N LEU A 33 -6.95 3.41 -0.71
CA LEU A 33 -6.34 4.39 -1.60
C LEU A 33 -6.24 5.72 -0.84
N TYR A 34 -5.04 6.29 -0.79
CA TYR A 34 -4.79 7.57 -0.14
C TYR A 34 -3.91 8.45 -1.03
N GLY A 35 -3.90 9.76 -0.74
CA GLY A 35 -3.05 10.70 -1.44
C GLY A 35 -3.07 12.08 -0.83
N ILE A 36 -2.06 12.87 -1.20
CA ILE A 36 -1.91 14.28 -0.82
C ILE A 36 -1.48 15.05 -2.07
N LEU A 37 -2.11 16.21 -2.27
CA LEU A 37 -1.80 17.13 -3.37
C LEU A 37 -1.19 18.40 -2.79
N GLY A 38 0.00 18.76 -3.24
CA GLY A 38 0.70 19.99 -2.89
C GLY A 38 1.12 20.75 -4.13
N SER A 39 0.36 21.80 -4.46
CA SER A 39 0.65 22.73 -5.55
C SER A 39 0.51 24.17 -5.05
N GLY A 40 1.33 25.07 -5.57
CA GLY A 40 1.30 26.49 -5.22
C GLY A 40 1.69 27.38 -6.39
N ALA A 41 1.07 28.55 -6.49
CA ALA A 41 1.51 29.59 -7.40
C ALA A 41 2.68 30.36 -6.78
N GLU A 42 3.74 30.54 -7.55
CA GLU A 42 4.96 31.22 -7.13
C GLU A 42 5.26 32.39 -8.04
N TYR A 43 5.50 33.55 -7.42
CA TYR A 43 6.07 34.71 -8.08
C TYR A 43 7.45 34.97 -7.50
N VAL A 44 8.48 34.84 -8.34
CA VAL A 44 9.88 34.97 -7.96
C VAL A 44 10.46 36.18 -8.69
N THR A 45 11.07 37.11 -7.95
CA THR A 45 11.85 38.22 -8.51
C THR A 45 13.33 37.87 -8.52
N HIS A 46 14.12 38.53 -9.38
CA HIS A 46 15.57 38.28 -9.54
C HIS A 46 15.87 36.83 -9.95
N ALA A 47 15.01 36.24 -10.79
CA ALA A 47 15.09 34.82 -11.16
C ALA A 47 16.23 34.48 -12.15
N SER A 48 16.83 35.47 -12.81
CA SER A 48 17.97 35.27 -13.70
C SER A 48 19.30 35.14 -12.94
N LYS A 49 20.30 34.49 -13.56
CA LYS A 49 21.68 34.45 -13.03
C LYS A 49 22.30 35.85 -12.85
N GLN A 50 21.83 36.85 -13.58
CA GLN A 50 22.27 38.24 -13.45
C GLN A 50 21.49 39.02 -12.36
N GLY A 51 20.61 38.36 -11.61
CA GLY A 51 19.80 39.01 -10.58
C GLY A 51 18.69 39.88 -11.15
N SER A 52 18.23 39.62 -12.37
CA SER A 52 17.18 40.39 -13.04
C SER A 52 15.99 39.50 -13.41
N GLY A 53 14.86 40.13 -13.74
CA GLY A 53 13.68 39.43 -14.25
C GLY A 53 12.73 38.88 -13.18
N THR A 54 11.59 38.38 -13.66
CA THR A 54 10.50 37.85 -12.84
C THR A 54 10.04 36.51 -13.41
N LEU A 55 9.62 35.60 -12.54
CA LEU A 55 9.13 34.28 -12.91
C LEU A 55 7.83 34.00 -12.17
N LEU A 56 6.76 33.79 -12.93
CA LEU A 56 5.50 33.25 -12.43
C LEU A 56 5.43 31.77 -12.81
N ARG A 57 5.27 30.88 -11.83
CA ARG A 57 5.16 29.44 -12.07
C ARG A 57 4.19 28.76 -11.12
N LEU A 58 3.60 27.65 -11.57
CA LEU A 58 2.99 26.67 -10.69
C LEU A 58 4.06 25.69 -10.22
N ASN A 59 4.35 25.72 -8.93
CA ASN A 59 5.31 24.83 -8.32
C ASN A 59 4.60 23.62 -7.71
N THR A 60 5.07 22.42 -8.06
CA THR A 60 4.67 21.19 -7.39
C THR A 60 5.64 20.86 -6.27
N GLY A 61 5.12 20.54 -5.09
CA GLY A 61 5.92 19.86 -4.07
C GLY A 61 6.67 20.78 -3.12
N ASN A 62 6.57 22.11 -3.28
CA ASN A 62 7.39 23.05 -2.51
C ASN A 62 7.19 23.00 -0.99
N ARG A 63 5.96 22.68 -0.52
CA ARG A 63 5.68 22.43 0.90
C ARG A 63 5.37 20.98 1.21
N ILE A 64 4.68 20.29 0.29
CA ILE A 64 4.30 18.89 0.45
C ILE A 64 4.43 18.21 -0.90
N ASN A 65 5.26 17.17 -0.98
CA ASN A 65 5.43 16.38 -2.20
C ASN A 65 4.14 15.62 -2.55
N SER A 66 3.59 15.90 -3.72
CA SER A 66 2.37 15.31 -4.26
C SER A 66 2.52 13.81 -4.54
N ARG A 67 1.45 13.08 -4.22
CA ARG A 67 1.59 11.71 -3.73
C ARG A 67 0.27 10.97 -3.74
N TRP A 68 0.24 9.76 -4.27
CA TRP A 68 -0.87 8.81 -4.10
C TRP A 68 -0.33 7.41 -3.85
N GLY A 69 -1.13 6.54 -3.24
CA GLY A 69 -0.70 5.19 -2.93
C GLY A 69 -1.81 4.30 -2.37
N PHE A 70 -1.49 3.02 -2.25
CA PHE A 70 -2.32 2.02 -1.59
C PHE A 70 -1.64 1.60 -0.30
N THR A 71 -2.41 1.49 0.77
CA THR A 71 -1.99 0.75 1.97
C THR A 71 -3.05 -0.28 2.29
N GLY A 72 -2.63 -1.44 2.77
CA GLY A 72 -3.56 -2.49 3.13
C GLY A 72 -3.01 -3.39 4.21
N LYS A 73 -3.95 -4.07 4.87
CA LYS A 73 -3.68 -5.07 5.89
C LYS A 73 -4.58 -6.27 5.63
N GLU A 74 -3.97 -7.45 5.64
CA GLU A 74 -4.62 -8.73 5.48
C GLU A 74 -4.34 -9.58 6.73
N ASP A 75 -5.40 -10.14 7.32
CA ASP A 75 -5.27 -11.07 8.46
C ASP A 75 -5.08 -12.49 7.92
N LEU A 76 -3.94 -13.11 8.20
CA LEU A 76 -3.63 -14.45 7.70
C LEU A 76 -4.16 -15.56 8.64
N GLY A 77 -4.86 -15.18 9.71
CA GLY A 77 -5.30 -16.06 10.78
C GLY A 77 -4.21 -16.30 11.82
N ALA A 78 -4.60 -16.93 12.94
CA ALA A 78 -3.69 -17.26 14.05
C ALA A 78 -2.86 -16.07 14.59
N GLY A 79 -3.36 -14.83 14.45
CA GLY A 79 -2.68 -13.61 14.88
C GLY A 79 -1.62 -13.08 13.91
N LEU A 80 -1.41 -13.73 12.77
CA LEU A 80 -0.52 -13.28 11.70
C LEU A 80 -1.22 -12.26 10.80
N ARG A 81 -0.47 -11.29 10.31
CA ARG A 81 -0.97 -10.27 9.38
C ARG A 81 0.08 -9.93 8.35
N SER A 82 -0.36 -9.70 7.12
CA SER A 82 0.41 -9.04 6.07
C SER A 82 0.04 -7.57 6.02
N ILE A 83 1.02 -6.68 5.86
CA ILE A 83 0.82 -5.24 5.66
C ILE A 83 1.59 -4.82 4.42
N PHE A 84 0.95 -4.04 3.55
CA PHE A 84 1.62 -3.46 2.38
C PHE A 84 1.39 -1.97 2.26
N THR A 85 2.38 -1.28 1.67
CA THR A 85 2.28 0.11 1.24
C THR A 85 2.99 0.30 -0.09
N LEU A 86 2.26 0.80 -1.08
CA LEU A 86 2.74 1.12 -2.42
C LEU A 86 2.45 2.58 -2.70
N GLU A 87 3.47 3.36 -3.05
CA GLU A 87 3.35 4.80 -3.04
C GLU A 87 4.08 5.48 -4.23
N SER A 88 3.32 6.29 -4.97
CA SER A 88 3.68 6.92 -6.23
C SER A 88 3.78 8.44 -6.15
N GLY A 89 4.84 9.01 -6.72
CA GLY A 89 5.09 10.46 -6.76
C GLY A 89 4.84 11.03 -8.13
N PHE A 90 4.25 12.21 -8.16
CA PHE A 90 3.95 12.87 -9.41
C PHE A 90 4.01 14.39 -9.29
N ALA A 91 4.29 15.04 -10.42
CA ALA A 91 4.20 16.48 -10.57
C ALA A 91 2.72 16.88 -10.77
N THR A 92 2.14 17.71 -9.91
CA THR A 92 0.73 18.13 -10.02
C THR A 92 0.46 19.02 -11.22
N ASN A 93 1.46 19.73 -11.73
CA ASN A 93 1.33 20.60 -12.90
C ASN A 93 1.43 19.87 -14.24
N THR A 94 2.12 18.72 -14.31
CA THR A 94 2.34 17.99 -15.57
C THR A 94 1.88 16.53 -15.55
N GLY A 95 1.48 16.01 -14.39
CA GLY A 95 1.15 14.59 -14.19
C GLY A 95 2.36 13.65 -14.27
N THR A 96 3.56 14.17 -14.54
CA THR A 96 4.75 13.33 -14.72
C THR A 96 5.12 12.61 -13.44
N LEU A 97 5.41 11.31 -13.56
CA LEU A 97 5.88 10.52 -12.44
C LEU A 97 7.26 11.02 -11.98
N GLN A 98 7.41 11.17 -10.68
CA GLN A 98 8.68 11.52 -10.05
C GLN A 98 9.62 10.30 -10.01
N GLN A 99 10.82 10.46 -9.43
CA GLN A 99 11.81 9.39 -9.27
C GLN A 99 12.19 8.67 -10.58
N GLY A 100 12.28 9.42 -11.68
CA GLY A 100 12.70 8.88 -12.98
C GLY A 100 11.61 8.10 -13.71
N GLY A 101 10.33 8.40 -13.48
CA GLY A 101 9.22 7.80 -14.21
C GLY A 101 8.70 6.49 -13.62
N ARG A 102 9.23 6.04 -12.48
CA ARG A 102 8.86 4.76 -11.87
C ARG A 102 7.64 4.92 -10.96
N LEU A 103 6.67 4.01 -11.10
CA LEU A 103 5.34 4.15 -10.48
C LEU A 103 5.36 4.08 -8.95
N PHE A 104 6.07 3.14 -8.32
CA PHE A 104 6.09 2.97 -6.85
C PHE A 104 7.49 3.15 -6.27
N CYS A 105 8.11 4.29 -6.56
CA CYS A 105 9.48 4.55 -6.14
C CYS A 105 9.63 5.44 -4.92
N ARG A 106 8.51 5.88 -4.33
CA ARG A 106 8.56 6.56 -3.03
C ARG A 106 8.45 5.56 -1.88
N GLN A 107 7.56 4.56 -1.99
CA GLN A 107 7.51 3.44 -1.05
C GLN A 107 6.99 2.20 -1.76
N ALA A 108 7.65 1.07 -1.53
CA ALA A 108 7.17 -0.26 -1.87
C ALA A 108 7.60 -1.20 -0.74
N LEU A 109 6.66 -1.51 0.14
CA LEU A 109 6.91 -2.29 1.35
C LEU A 109 5.83 -3.35 1.50
N THR A 110 6.25 -4.56 1.85
CA THR A 110 5.38 -5.65 2.32
C THR A 110 6.06 -6.28 3.53
N ILE A 111 5.32 -6.48 4.62
CA ILE A 111 5.78 -7.12 5.86
C ILE A 111 4.77 -8.12 6.38
#